data_AF-A0AA39NCN4-F1
#
_entry.id   AF-A0AA39NCN4-F1
#
_cell.length_a   1.000
_cell.length_b   1.000
_cell.length_c   1.000
_cell.angle_alpha   90.00
_cell.angle_beta   90.00
_cell.angle_gamma   90.00
#
_symmetry.space_group_name_H-M   'P 1'
#
loop_
_entity.id
_entity.type
_entity.pdbx_description
1 polymer ?
#
loop_
_entity_poly.entity_id
_entity_poly.type
_entity_poly.pdbx_seq_one_letter_code
_entity_poly.pdbx_strand_id
1 'polypeptide(L)'
;MSDADASAAIAAFQAFVNNLYENKKSSYSYVSALSFLTWDIIVSFGDEVNYIWVSQWSIPKLMYFLARYYPFLYLIGANIMSLATDIPKRLYVMAFTFKVYFLAPSIQLSGLLVLVFNRRSLFRDHNIGHHFASSGLFVIQPE
;
A
#
# COMPACT_ATOMS: atom_id res chain seq x y z
N MET A 1 -12.54 -30.29 41.90
CA MET A 1 -11.92 -29.56 40.76
C MET A 1 -10.45 -29.44 41.11
N SER A 2 -9.57 -30.13 40.39
CA SER A 2 -8.15 -30.12 40.77
C SER A 2 -7.55 -28.75 40.46
N ASP A 3 -6.52 -28.32 41.19
CA ASP A 3 -5.84 -27.04 40.94
C ASP A 3 -5.26 -26.97 39.50
N ALA A 4 -4.98 -28.14 38.91
CA ALA A 4 -4.57 -28.26 37.50
C ALA A 4 -5.69 -27.88 36.52
N ASP A 5 -6.96 -28.21 36.83
CA ASP A 5 -8.10 -27.85 35.98
C ASP A 5 -8.38 -26.34 36.04
N ALA A 6 -8.20 -25.74 37.23
CA ALA A 6 -8.35 -24.30 37.44
C ALA A 6 -7.29 -23.50 36.66
N SER A 7 -6.03 -23.93 36.72
CA SER A 7 -4.94 -23.28 35.97
C SER A 7 -5.09 -23.43 34.44
N ALA A 8 -5.56 -24.59 33.96
CA ALA A 8 -5.86 -24.79 32.55
C ALA A 8 -7.01 -23.89 32.06
N ALA A 9 -8.07 -23.72 32.86
CA ALA A 9 -9.18 -22.83 32.56
C ALA A 9 -8.73 -21.36 32.47
N ILE A 10 -7.85 -20.92 33.37
CA ILE A 10 -7.28 -19.57 33.36
C ILE A 10 -6.42 -19.35 32.10
N ALA A 11 -5.58 -20.33 31.74
CA ALA A 11 -4.75 -20.25 30.53
C ALA A 11 -5.61 -20.18 29.25
N ALA A 12 -6.68 -20.97 29.16
CA ALA A 12 -7.61 -20.94 28.03
C ALA A 12 -8.31 -19.57 27.93
N PHE A 13 -8.74 -18.99 29.05
CA PHE A 13 -9.34 -17.66 29.08
C PHE A 13 -8.36 -16.57 28.66
N GLN A 14 -7.11 -16.61 29.14
CA GLN A 14 -6.06 -15.68 28.74
C GLN A 14 -5.78 -15.76 27.23
N ALA A 15 -5.72 -16.98 26.67
CA ALA A 15 -5.56 -17.16 25.23
C ALA A 15 -6.72 -16.55 24.44
N PHE A 16 -7.95 -16.68 24.92
CA PHE A 16 -9.12 -16.06 24.31
C PHE A 16 -9.03 -14.53 24.33
N VAL A 17 -8.70 -13.92 25.46
CA VAL A 17 -8.52 -12.46 25.60
C VAL A 17 -7.42 -11.94 24.67
N ASN A 18 -6.30 -12.67 24.57
CA ASN A 18 -5.20 -12.32 23.67
C ASN A 18 -5.66 -12.32 22.20
N ASN A 19 -6.44 -13.32 21.78
CA ASN A 19 -6.99 -13.37 20.42
C ASN A 19 -7.92 -12.17 20.13
N LEU A 20 -8.76 -11.77 21.09
CA LEU A 20 -9.61 -10.58 20.93
C LEU A 20 -8.78 -9.31 20.78
N TYR A 21 -7.70 -9.19 21.56
CA TYR A 21 -6.81 -8.04 21.52
C TYR A 21 -6.05 -7.94 20.18
N GLU A 22 -5.55 -9.06 19.69
CA GLU A 22 -4.85 -9.12 18.39
C GLU A 22 -5.79 -8.81 17.22
N ASN A 23 -7.03 -9.31 17.24
CA ASN A 23 -8.04 -8.95 16.23
C ASN A 23 -8.36 -7.46 16.23
N LYS A 24 -8.44 -6.85 17.42
CA LYS A 24 -8.68 -5.41 17.56
C LYS A 24 -7.52 -4.58 16.99
N LYS A 25 -6.27 -4.95 17.30
CA LYS A 25 -5.08 -4.32 16.70
C LYS A 25 -5.07 -4.42 15.18
N SER A 26 -5.40 -5.60 14.65
CA SER A 26 -5.45 -5.83 13.20
C SER A 26 -6.45 -4.89 12.52
N SER A 27 -7.64 -4.74 13.11
CA SER A 27 -8.67 -3.82 12.61
C SER A 27 -8.18 -2.36 12.55
N TYR A 28 -7.52 -1.88 13.61
CA TYR A 28 -6.97 -0.51 13.61
C TYR A 28 -5.88 -0.31 12.56
N SER A 29 -5.04 -1.32 12.34
CA SER A 29 -4.01 -1.27 11.30
C SER A 29 -4.63 -1.14 9.90
N TYR A 30 -5.70 -1.90 9.62
CA TYR A 30 -6.40 -1.83 8.34
C TYR A 30 -7.07 -0.47 8.09
N VAL A 31 -7.68 0.13 9.11
CA VAL A 31 -8.29 1.47 9.00
C VAL A 31 -7.22 2.53 8.78
N SER A 32 -6.10 2.45 9.49
CA SER A 32 -4.96 3.36 9.30
C SER A 32 -4.41 3.27 7.87
N ALA A 33 -4.15 2.06 7.38
CA ALA A 33 -3.68 1.84 6.01
C ALA A 33 -4.66 2.37 4.96
N LEU A 34 -5.97 2.19 5.17
CA LEU A 34 -7.00 2.73 4.27
C LEU A 34 -6.96 4.27 4.27
N SER A 35 -6.81 4.90 5.43
CA SER A 35 -6.73 6.37 5.53
C SER A 35 -5.52 6.92 4.77
N PHE A 36 -4.34 6.30 4.94
CA PHE A 36 -3.14 6.70 4.21
C PHE A 36 -3.29 6.53 2.70
N LEU A 37 -3.87 5.42 2.25
CA LEU A 37 -4.07 5.17 0.83
C LEU A 37 -5.11 6.12 0.22
N THR A 38 -6.17 6.43 0.97
CA THR A 38 -7.17 7.43 0.57
C THR A 38 -6.52 8.79 0.35
N TRP A 39 -5.67 9.20 1.30
CA TRP A 39 -4.93 10.46 1.20
C TRP A 39 -4.01 10.50 -0.03
N ASP A 40 -3.25 9.43 -0.27
CA ASP A 40 -2.36 9.32 -1.44
C ASP A 40 -3.13 9.44 -2.78
N ILE A 41 -4.30 8.80 -2.88
CA ILE A 41 -5.16 8.91 -4.06
C ILE A 41 -5.66 10.35 -4.23
N ILE A 42 -6.15 10.99 -3.17
CA ILE A 42 -6.70 12.37 -3.27
C ILE A 42 -5.62 13.36 -3.74
N VAL A 43 -4.41 13.28 -3.19
CA VAL A 43 -3.33 14.22 -3.53
C VAL A 43 -2.89 14.05 -4.99
N SER A 44 -2.83 12.81 -5.47
CA SER A 44 -2.36 12.50 -6.83
C SER A 44 -3.45 12.56 -7.90
N PHE A 45 -4.72 12.58 -7.51
CA PHE A 45 -5.86 12.54 -8.42
C PHE A 45 -5.84 13.68 -9.45
N GLY A 46 -5.42 14.89 -9.05
CA GLY A 46 -5.34 16.04 -9.94
C GLY A 46 -4.38 15.80 -11.12
N ASP A 47 -3.21 15.23 -10.84
CA ASP A 47 -2.22 14.92 -11.87
C ASP A 47 -2.66 13.71 -12.71
N GLU A 48 -3.27 12.70 -12.10
CA GLU A 48 -3.80 11.54 -12.83
C GLU A 48 -4.82 11.92 -13.89
N VAL A 49 -5.76 12.81 -13.55
CA VAL A 49 -6.79 13.26 -14.48
C VAL A 49 -6.17 13.98 -15.67
N ASN A 50 -5.15 14.81 -15.45
CA ASN A 50 -4.50 15.56 -16.51
C ASN A 50 -3.62 14.67 -17.42
N TYR A 51 -2.82 13.77 -16.83
CA TYR A 51 -1.80 13.02 -17.58
C TYR A 51 -2.24 11.61 -18.00
N ILE A 52 -3.05 10.93 -17.20
CA ILE A 52 -3.38 9.52 -17.40
C ILE A 52 -4.77 9.37 -18.02
N TRP A 53 -5.76 10.16 -17.57
CA TRP A 53 -7.13 9.99 -18.04
C TRP A 53 -7.30 10.46 -19.49
N VAL A 54 -6.63 11.56 -19.88
CA VAL A 54 -6.63 12.09 -21.25
C VAL A 54 -5.87 11.17 -22.24
N SER A 55 -4.92 10.36 -21.76
CA SER A 55 -4.14 9.45 -22.59
C SER A 55 -4.99 8.31 -23.18
N GLN A 56 -4.63 7.83 -24.38
CA GLN A 56 -5.32 6.73 -25.05
C GLN A 56 -5.26 5.44 -24.21
N TRP A 57 -6.29 4.60 -24.33
CA TRP A 57 -6.38 3.32 -23.64
C TRP A 57 -5.26 2.39 -24.10
N SER A 58 -4.25 2.22 -23.23
CA SER A 58 -3.11 1.35 -23.46
C SER A 58 -2.98 0.34 -22.30
N ILE A 59 -2.33 -0.79 -22.55
CA ILE A 59 -2.08 -1.82 -21.53
C ILE A 59 -1.39 -1.24 -20.28
N PRO A 60 -0.39 -0.33 -20.39
CA PRO A 60 0.21 0.33 -19.23
C PRO A 60 -0.80 1.11 -18.38
N LYS A 61 -1.79 1.76 -18.99
CA LYS A 61 -2.85 2.49 -18.28
C LYS A 61 -3.72 1.55 -17.46
N LEU A 62 -4.08 0.39 -18.02
CA LEU A 62 -4.85 -0.63 -17.28
C LEU A 62 -4.05 -1.22 -16.12
N MET A 63 -2.76 -1.54 -16.33
CA MET A 63 -1.88 -1.99 -15.24
C MET A 63 -1.71 -0.94 -14.16
N TYR A 64 -1.64 0.35 -14.52
CA TYR A 64 -1.56 1.44 -13.56
C TYR A 64 -2.82 1.54 -12.69
N PHE A 65 -4.01 1.52 -13.31
CA PHE A 65 -5.28 1.53 -12.57
C PHE A 65 -5.43 0.30 -11.68
N LEU A 66 -5.05 -0.88 -12.17
CA LEU A 66 -5.02 -2.10 -11.36
C LEU A 66 -4.05 -1.93 -10.19
N ALA A 67 -2.83 -1.48 -10.41
CA ALA A 67 -1.84 -1.35 -9.33
C ALA A 67 -2.25 -0.33 -8.25
N ARG A 68 -2.97 0.74 -8.62
CA ARG A 68 -3.31 1.83 -7.69
C ARG A 68 -4.67 1.70 -7.00
N TYR A 69 -5.72 1.33 -7.76
CA TYR A 69 -7.08 1.29 -7.23
C TYR A 69 -7.46 -0.10 -6.70
N TYR A 70 -6.77 -1.15 -7.13
CA TYR A 70 -7.02 -2.51 -6.61
C TYR A 70 -6.67 -2.67 -5.13
N PRO A 71 -5.52 -2.18 -4.61
CA PRO A 71 -5.22 -2.23 -3.18
C PRO A 71 -6.26 -1.48 -2.34
N PHE A 72 -6.82 -0.40 -2.87
CA PHE A 72 -7.86 0.39 -2.21
C PHE A 72 -9.16 -0.39 -2.04
N LEU A 73 -9.67 -0.98 -3.12
CA LEU A 73 -10.85 -1.87 -3.07
C LEU A 73 -10.62 -3.07 -2.16
N TYR A 74 -9.41 -3.63 -2.20
CA TYR A 74 -9.02 -4.74 -1.33
C TYR A 74 -9.02 -4.35 0.15
N LEU A 75 -8.45 -3.20 0.51
CA LEU A 75 -8.43 -2.69 1.89
C LEU A 75 -9.83 -2.41 2.42
N ILE A 76 -10.74 -1.90 1.58
CA ILE A 76 -12.15 -1.73 1.93
C ILE A 76 -12.78 -3.09 2.22
N GLY A 77 -12.62 -4.06 1.31
CA GLY A 77 -13.13 -5.42 1.50
C GLY A 77 -12.58 -6.10 2.75
N ALA A 78 -11.28 -5.95 3.01
CA ALA A 78 -10.62 -6.50 4.19
C ALA A 78 -11.13 -5.88 5.50
N ASN A 79 -11.39 -4.56 5.52
CA ASN A 79 -12.02 -3.90 6.67
C ASN A 79 -13.43 -4.44 6.91
N ILE A 80 -14.26 -4.55 5.86
CA ILE A 80 -15.61 -5.12 5.96
C ILE A 80 -15.55 -6.55 6.48
N MET A 81 -14.60 -7.36 5.98
CA MET A 81 -14.41 -8.74 6.45
C MET A 81 -13.97 -8.82 7.91
N SER A 82 -13.17 -7.87 8.38
CA SER A 82 -12.74 -7.81 9.78
C SER A 82 -13.89 -7.43 10.73
N LEU A 83 -14.92 -6.73 10.23
CA LEU A 83 -16.10 -6.33 11.00
C LEU A 83 -17.25 -7.36 10.90
N ALA A 84 -17.33 -8.11 9.80
CA ALA A 84 -18.39 -9.10 9.59
C ALA A 84 -18.07 -10.41 10.33
N THR A 85 -18.90 -10.77 11.31
CA THR A 85 -18.70 -11.94 12.18
C THR A 85 -19.05 -13.29 11.53
N ASP A 86 -19.82 -13.29 10.43
CA ASP A 86 -20.35 -14.50 9.80
C ASP A 86 -19.97 -14.62 8.31
N ILE A 87 -18.67 -14.77 8.04
CA ILE A 87 -18.18 -14.99 6.67
C ILE A 87 -17.86 -16.48 6.46
N PRO A 88 -18.34 -17.10 5.36
CA PRO A 88 -17.97 -18.46 5.05
C PRO A 88 -16.45 -18.59 4.87
N LYS A 89 -15.83 -19.52 5.61
CA LYS A 89 -14.38 -19.75 5.66
C LYS A 89 -13.71 -19.86 4.28
N ARG A 90 -14.45 -20.38 3.28
CA ARG A 90 -13.99 -20.48 1.88
C ARG A 90 -13.64 -19.13 1.26
N LEU A 91 -14.44 -18.09 1.53
CA LEU A 91 -14.22 -16.75 1.00
C LEU A 91 -13.00 -16.09 1.66
N TYR A 92 -12.81 -16.33 2.97
CA TYR A 92 -11.66 -15.86 3.73
C TYR A 92 -10.34 -16.45 3.21
N VAL A 93 -10.29 -17.76 2.97
CA VAL A 93 -9.09 -18.44 2.43
C VAL A 93 -8.79 -17.98 1.01
N MET A 94 -9.80 -17.80 0.16
CA MET A 94 -9.61 -17.27 -1.19
C MET A 94 -9.04 -15.84 -1.17
N ALA A 95 -9.58 -14.96 -0.33
CA ALA A 95 -9.08 -13.59 -0.19
C ALA A 95 -7.64 -13.55 0.37
N PHE A 96 -7.32 -14.43 1.32
CA PHE A 96 -5.98 -14.56 1.90
C PHE A 96 -4.96 -15.07 0.87
N THR A 97 -5.27 -16.14 0.14
CA THR A 97 -4.41 -16.66 -0.93
C THR A 97 -4.21 -15.63 -2.03
N PHE A 98 -5.26 -14.92 -2.45
CA PHE A 98 -5.14 -13.87 -3.47
C PHE A 98 -4.23 -12.71 -3.01
N LYS A 99 -4.32 -12.31 -1.73
CA LYS A 99 -3.47 -11.27 -1.12
C LYS A 99 -1.97 -11.59 -1.26
N VAL A 100 -1.59 -12.83 -0.93
CA VAL A 100 -0.20 -13.27 -0.90
C VAL A 100 0.39 -13.36 -2.31
N TYR A 101 -0.38 -13.90 -3.26
CA TYR A 101 0.13 -14.20 -4.60
C TYR A 101 0.03 -13.02 -5.59
N PHE A 102 -0.96 -12.12 -5.45
CA PHE A 102 -1.19 -11.05 -6.44
C PHE A 102 -0.91 -9.62 -5.93
N LEU A 103 -1.21 -9.33 -4.65
CA LEU A 103 -1.13 -7.96 -4.12
C LEU A 103 0.26 -7.59 -3.58
N ALA A 104 0.86 -8.44 -2.75
CA ALA A 104 2.19 -8.20 -2.17
C ALA A 104 3.28 -7.89 -3.22
N PRO A 105 3.44 -8.68 -4.31
CA PRO A 105 4.47 -8.39 -5.32
C PRO A 105 4.21 -7.10 -6.12
N SER A 106 2.94 -6.69 -6.27
CA SER A 106 2.61 -5.47 -7.03
C SER A 106 3.04 -4.18 -6.32
N ILE A 107 2.95 -4.15 -4.98
CA ILE A 107 3.38 -3.02 -4.14
C ILE A 107 4.92 -2.92 -4.11
N GLN A 108 5.62 -4.06 -4.10
CA GLN A 108 7.08 -4.06 -4.16
C GLN A 108 7.62 -3.68 -5.55
N LEU A 109 6.96 -4.10 -6.62
CA LEU A 109 7.36 -3.75 -7.99
C LEU A 109 7.14 -2.27 -8.30
N SER A 110 6.07 -1.65 -7.81
CA SER A 110 5.84 -0.21 -8.00
C SER A 110 6.89 0.64 -7.27
N GLY A 111 7.24 0.27 -6.03
CA GLY A 111 8.32 0.92 -5.29
C GLY A 111 9.68 0.79 -6.01
N LEU A 112 9.98 -0.39 -6.55
CA LEU A 112 11.20 -0.60 -7.33
C LEU A 112 11.22 0.23 -8.62
N LEU A 113 10.08 0.32 -9.31
CA LEU A 113 9.94 1.15 -10.51
C LEU A 113 10.15 2.64 -10.19
N VAL A 114 9.54 3.16 -9.12
CA VAL A 114 9.76 4.56 -8.69
C VAL A 114 11.23 4.81 -8.38
N LEU A 115 11.91 3.90 -7.69
CA LEU A 115 13.35 4.03 -7.41
C LEU A 115 14.20 3.98 -8.70
N VAL A 116 13.85 3.12 -9.66
CA VAL A 116 14.55 3.02 -10.94
C VAL A 116 14.32 4.26 -11.80
N PHE A 117 13.09 4.80 -11.82
CA PHE A 117 12.77 6.05 -12.54
C PHE A 117 13.41 7.28 -11.89
N ASN A 118 13.37 7.40 -10.55
CA ASN A 118 14.07 8.47 -9.85
C ASN A 118 15.57 8.41 -10.08
N ARG A 119 16.17 7.22 -10.01
CA ARG A 119 17.60 7.02 -10.33
C ARG A 119 17.91 7.45 -11.77
N ARG A 120 17.09 7.08 -12.75
CA ARG A 120 17.27 7.50 -14.15
C ARG A 120 17.09 9.00 -14.37
N SER A 121 16.24 9.67 -13.60
CA SER A 121 16.10 11.15 -13.66
C SER A 121 17.37 11.85 -13.18
N LEU A 122 17.95 11.41 -12.06
CA LEU A 122 19.20 11.95 -11.51
C LEU A 122 20.41 11.77 -12.45
N PHE A 123 20.49 10.62 -13.13
CA PHE A 123 21.56 10.38 -14.12
C PHE A 123 21.37 11.18 -15.42
N ARG A 124 20.13 11.54 -15.76
CA ARG A 124 19.86 12.39 -16.91
C ARG A 124 20.30 13.83 -16.63
N ASP A 125 20.05 14.35 -15.43
CA ASP A 125 20.47 15.72 -15.06
C ASP A 125 21.99 15.86 -14.92
N HIS A 126 22.70 14.83 -14.45
CA HIS A 126 24.17 14.87 -14.39
C HIS A 126 24.84 14.91 -15.78
N ASN A 127 24.19 14.39 -16.82
CA ASN A 127 24.72 14.42 -18.19
C ASN A 127 24.37 15.71 -18.96
N ILE A 128 23.47 16.54 -18.41
CA ILE A 128 23.11 17.86 -18.94
C ILE A 128 24.07 18.94 -18.40
N GLY A 129 24.80 18.66 -17.30
CA GLY A 129 25.84 19.55 -16.74
C GLY A 129 27.01 19.85 -17.68
N HIS A 130 27.28 18.99 -18.67
CA HIS A 130 28.29 19.29 -19.70
C HIS A 130 27.81 20.24 -20.80
N HIS A 131 26.49 20.44 -20.96
CA HIS A 131 25.94 21.41 -21.91
C HIS A 131 25.72 22.81 -21.30
N PHE A 132 25.61 22.93 -19.98
CA PHE A 132 25.49 24.23 -19.31
C PHE A 132 26.85 24.84 -18.91
N ALA A 133 27.93 24.07 -18.85
CA ALA A 133 29.28 24.58 -18.61
C ALA A 133 29.85 25.45 -19.76
N SER A 134 29.19 25.49 -20.92
CA SER A 134 29.59 26.34 -22.06
C SER A 134 28.80 27.65 -22.16
N SER A 135 27.79 27.86 -21.32
CA SER A 135 26.94 29.06 -21.34
C SER A 135 27.17 29.87 -20.06
N GLY A 136 28.20 30.72 -20.08
CA GLY A 136 28.66 31.49 -18.93
C GLY A 136 27.61 32.41 -18.33
N LEU A 137 26.93 31.96 -17.26
CA LEU A 137 26.29 32.86 -16.31
C LEU A 137 26.73 32.50 -14.89
N PHE A 138 27.89 33.06 -14.54
CA PHE A 138 28.41 33.16 -13.20
C PHE A 138 27.79 34.42 -12.58
N VAL A 139 26.81 34.30 -11.67
CA VAL A 139 26.53 35.34 -10.67
C VAL A 139 26.16 34.66 -9.37
N ILE A 140 27.18 34.44 -8.54
CA ILE A 140 27.05 34.35 -7.09
C ILE A 140 27.07 35.80 -6.59
N GLN A 141 26.07 36.21 -5.82
CA GLN A 141 26.25 37.27 -4.81
C GLN A 141 25.51 36.86 -3.53
N PRO A 142 26.23 36.73 -2.39
CA PRO A 142 25.65 36.81 -1.06
C PRO A 142 25.68 38.25 -0.55
N GLU A 143 24.64 38.65 0.16
CA GLU A 143 24.71 39.69 1.20
C GLU A 143 24.27 39.08 2.53
#